data_AF-A0A522QYC2-F1
#
_entry.id   AF-A0A522QYC2-F1
#
_cell.length_a   1.000
_cell.length_b   1.000
_cell.length_c   1.000
_cell.angle_alpha   90.00
_cell.angle_beta   90.00
_cell.angle_gamma   90.00
#
_symmetry.space_group_name_H-M   'P 1'
#
loop_
_entity.id
_entity.type
_entity.pdbx_description
1 polymer ?
#
loop_
_entity_poly.entity_id
_entity_poly.type
_entity_poly.pdbx_seq_one_letter_code
_entity_poly.pdbx_strand_id
1 'polypeptide(L)'
;MYKILKKAGLFSLFGVLLLASCNKFDEINTNPDATGKVNASLLATKIILQNLKYQGRDAKSYLSDNGMDKYIAYGNETILSTQYNYLGATDFTPMTLVPNVNSMLANAAGSQMENSYKGLAKFSRAFMFYYLTMEVGDIPYSTTGLGGKGDIRPVYDAQENVFKGILDELKDADGFFAQGIKFNG
;
A
#
# COMPACT_ATOMS: atom_id res chain seq x y z
N MET A 1 -0.14 -11.58 -68.82
CA MET A 1 -0.22 -10.40 -67.93
C MET A 1 -1.46 -10.42 -67.01
N TYR A 2 -2.69 -10.52 -67.54
CA TYR A 2 -3.93 -10.56 -66.74
C TYR A 2 -4.03 -11.68 -65.67
N LYS A 3 -3.57 -12.91 -66.00
CA LYS A 3 -3.52 -14.03 -65.03
C LYS A 3 -2.52 -13.81 -63.88
N ILE A 4 -1.43 -13.07 -64.12
CA ILE A 4 -0.40 -12.76 -63.13
C ILE A 4 -0.91 -11.67 -62.18
N LEU A 5 -1.57 -10.64 -62.73
CA LEU A 5 -2.23 -9.57 -61.96
C LEU A 5 -3.37 -10.10 -61.08
N LYS A 6 -4.18 -11.06 -61.55
CA LYS A 6 -5.20 -11.74 -60.72
C LYS A 6 -4.59 -12.54 -59.56
N LYS A 7 -3.49 -13.27 -59.79
CA LYS A 7 -2.80 -14.03 -58.73
C LYS A 7 -2.15 -13.12 -57.70
N ALA A 8 -1.54 -12.01 -58.14
CA ALA A 8 -0.97 -10.99 -57.24
C ALA A 8 -2.07 -10.29 -56.40
N GLY A 9 -3.22 -9.97 -57.01
CA GLY A 9 -4.37 -9.43 -56.30
C GLY A 9 -4.95 -10.39 -55.25
N LEU A 10 -5.05 -11.69 -55.57
CA LEU A 10 -5.49 -12.71 -54.61
C LEU A 10 -4.52 -12.85 -53.42
N PHE A 11 -3.21 -12.79 -53.69
CA PHE A 11 -2.18 -12.87 -52.65
C PHE A 11 -2.18 -11.64 -51.74
N SER A 12 -2.42 -10.46 -52.30
CA SER A 12 -2.55 -9.20 -51.54
C SER A 12 -3.82 -9.19 -50.68
N LEU A 13 -4.95 -9.69 -51.21
CA LEU A 13 -6.21 -9.81 -50.45
C LEU A 13 -6.08 -10.81 -49.29
N PHE A 14 -5.36 -11.92 -49.50
CA PHE A 14 -5.05 -12.89 -48.44
C PHE A 14 -4.14 -12.31 -47.35
N GLY A 15 -3.17 -11.47 -47.73
CA GLY A 15 -2.32 -10.74 -46.78
C GLY A 15 -3.07 -9.75 -45.90
N VAL A 16 -4.07 -9.04 -46.45
CA VAL A 16 -4.91 -8.10 -45.68
C VAL A 16 -5.84 -8.84 -44.71
N LEU A 17 -6.35 -10.02 -45.08
CA LEU A 17 -7.18 -10.85 -44.20
C LEU A 17 -6.40 -11.41 -42.99
N LEU A 18 -5.09 -11.63 -43.13
CA LEU A 18 -4.23 -12.06 -42.01
C LEU A 18 -3.99 -10.96 -40.96
N LEU A 19 -4.07 -9.68 -41.35
CA LEU A 19 -3.92 -8.54 -40.43
C LEU A 19 -5.19 -8.27 -39.60
N ALA A 20 -6.35 -8.77 -40.02
CA ALA A 20 -7.62 -8.61 -39.32
C ALA A 20 -7.84 -9.62 -38.17
N SER A 21 -6.95 -10.60 -37.99
CA SER A 21 -7.12 -11.71 -37.04
C SER A 21 -6.61 -11.43 -35.62
N CYS A 22 -5.87 -10.34 -35.38
CA CYS A 22 -5.25 -10.04 -34.08
C CYS A 22 -5.99 -8.94 -33.29
N ASN A 23 -7.27 -9.15 -32.98
CA ASN A 23 -8.08 -8.20 -32.19
C ASN A 23 -8.42 -8.69 -30.77
N LYS A 24 -7.80 -9.77 -30.28
CA LYS A 24 -8.09 -10.39 -28.96
C LYS A 24 -6.99 -10.19 -27.92
N PHE A 25 -6.11 -9.22 -28.11
CA PHE A 25 -5.00 -8.97 -27.18
C PHE A 25 -5.50 -8.71 -25.75
N ASP A 26 -6.59 -7.95 -25.60
CA ASP A 26 -7.16 -7.67 -24.29
C ASP A 26 -7.78 -8.93 -23.66
N GLU A 27 -8.49 -9.77 -24.42
CA GLU A 27 -9.07 -11.02 -23.91
C GLU A 27 -8.00 -12.04 -23.49
N ILE A 28 -6.89 -12.15 -24.24
CA ILE A 28 -5.80 -13.09 -23.95
C ILE A 28 -4.98 -12.64 -22.73
N ASN A 29 -4.80 -11.33 -22.55
CA ASN A 29 -4.03 -10.78 -21.43
C ASN A 29 -4.88 -10.44 -20.20
N THR A 30 -6.21 -10.52 -20.30
CA THR A 30 -7.08 -10.43 -19.14
C THR A 30 -7.02 -11.75 -18.41
N ASN A 31 -6.30 -11.77 -17.29
CA ASN A 31 -6.25 -12.93 -16.41
C ASN A 31 -7.66 -13.19 -15.83
N PRO A 32 -8.36 -14.27 -16.21
CA PRO A 32 -9.71 -14.55 -15.72
C PRO A 32 -9.73 -14.89 -14.23
N ASP A 33 -8.59 -15.28 -13.65
CA ASP A 33 -8.42 -15.56 -12.23
C ASP A 33 -8.04 -14.30 -11.42
N ALA A 34 -7.69 -13.19 -12.10
CA ALA A 34 -7.42 -11.93 -11.44
C ALA A 34 -8.73 -11.19 -11.12
N THR A 35 -8.84 -10.70 -9.89
CA THR A 35 -9.98 -9.87 -9.50
C THR A 35 -9.91 -8.51 -10.20
N GLY A 36 -10.80 -8.28 -11.17
CA GLY A 36 -10.88 -7.00 -11.91
C GLY A 36 -11.37 -5.81 -11.07
N LYS A 37 -12.00 -6.07 -9.91
CA LYS A 37 -12.35 -5.07 -8.90
C LYS A 37 -12.14 -5.67 -7.52
N VAL A 38 -11.24 -5.09 -6.74
CA VAL A 38 -11.03 -5.47 -5.33
C VAL A 38 -12.05 -4.71 -4.47
N ASN A 39 -12.83 -5.41 -3.65
CA ASN A 39 -13.75 -4.76 -2.73
C ASN A 39 -12.97 -3.99 -1.64
N ALA A 40 -13.48 -2.82 -1.26
CA ALA A 40 -12.97 -2.01 -0.15
C ALA A 40 -12.82 -2.81 1.16
N SER A 41 -13.70 -3.78 1.43
CA SER A 41 -13.58 -4.62 2.63
C SER A 41 -12.30 -5.45 2.65
N LEU A 42 -11.95 -6.11 1.54
CA LEU A 42 -10.71 -6.90 1.44
C LEU A 42 -9.46 -6.03 1.54
N LEU A 43 -9.51 -4.81 0.98
CA LEU A 43 -8.43 -3.84 1.11
C LEU A 43 -8.31 -3.37 2.57
N ALA A 44 -9.42 -3.15 3.26
CA ALA A 44 -9.44 -2.82 4.68
C ALA A 44 -8.83 -3.94 5.53
N THR A 45 -9.22 -5.20 5.31
CA THR A 45 -8.62 -6.37 5.98
C THR A 45 -7.11 -6.38 5.79
N LYS A 46 -6.63 -6.18 4.55
CA LYS A 46 -5.20 -6.12 4.25
C LYS A 46 -4.49 -4.98 4.98
N ILE A 47 -5.08 -3.77 4.99
CA ILE A 47 -4.55 -2.59 5.68
C ILE A 47 -4.39 -2.88 7.18
N ILE A 48 -5.43 -3.45 7.81
CA ILE A 48 -5.42 -3.80 9.24
C ILE A 48 -4.35 -4.85 9.54
N LEU A 49 -4.29 -5.92 8.74
CA LEU A 49 -3.33 -7.01 8.95
C LEU A 49 -1.88 -6.61 8.68
N GLN A 50 -1.64 -5.69 7.75
CA GLN A 50 -0.30 -5.19 7.44
C GLN A 50 0.19 -4.21 8.51
N ASN A 51 -0.69 -3.33 9.00
CA ASN A 51 -0.27 -2.15 9.74
C ASN A 51 -0.57 -2.20 11.23
N LEU A 52 -1.64 -2.88 11.66
CA LEU A 52 -2.13 -2.85 13.05
C LEU A 52 -1.91 -4.18 13.78
N LYS A 53 -1.83 -5.28 13.02
CA LYS A 53 -1.42 -6.56 13.58
C LYS A 53 0.07 -6.51 13.94
N TYR A 54 0.42 -7.01 15.11
CA TYR A 54 1.80 -7.24 15.48
C TYR A 54 2.52 -8.18 14.48
N GLN A 55 3.67 -7.73 13.97
CA GLN A 55 4.45 -8.43 12.92
C GLN A 55 5.67 -9.20 13.43
N GLY A 56 5.83 -9.33 14.76
CA GLY A 56 6.96 -10.09 15.30
C GLY A 56 6.88 -11.58 14.96
N ARG A 57 8.04 -12.16 14.62
CA ARG A 57 8.16 -13.57 14.26
C ARG A 57 7.83 -14.50 15.43
N ASP A 58 8.19 -14.09 16.64
CA ASP A 58 8.01 -14.85 17.87
C ASP A 58 7.82 -13.94 19.09
N ALA A 59 7.74 -14.55 20.28
CA ALA A 59 7.58 -13.84 21.54
C ALA A 59 8.79 -12.95 21.90
N LYS A 60 10.00 -13.23 21.38
CA LYS A 60 11.19 -12.41 21.66
C LYS A 60 11.10 -11.05 20.99
N SER A 61 10.43 -10.94 19.85
CA SER A 61 10.18 -9.65 19.21
C SER A 61 9.41 -8.67 20.13
N TYR A 62 8.56 -9.14 21.06
CA TYR A 62 7.83 -8.27 22.00
C TYR A 62 8.74 -7.71 23.09
N LEU A 63 9.81 -8.44 23.37
CA LEU A 63 10.76 -8.14 24.41
C LEU A 63 11.92 -7.29 23.88
N SER A 64 12.17 -7.33 22.57
CA SER A 64 13.33 -6.69 21.94
C SER A 64 13.49 -5.21 22.31
N ASP A 65 12.44 -4.41 22.17
CA ASP A 65 12.55 -2.96 22.39
C ASP A 65 12.81 -2.62 23.87
N ASN A 66 12.33 -3.45 24.80
CA ASN A 66 12.61 -3.30 26.23
C ASN A 66 14.10 -3.51 26.58
N GLY A 67 14.86 -4.15 25.70
CA GLY A 67 16.32 -4.25 25.82
C GLY A 67 17.04 -2.92 25.55
N MET A 68 16.46 -2.04 24.72
CA MET A 68 17.04 -0.71 24.45
C MET A 68 17.02 0.15 25.71
N ASP A 69 15.86 0.23 26.36
CA ASP A 69 15.66 1.00 27.59
C ASP A 69 16.18 0.28 28.84
N LYS A 70 16.74 -0.93 28.67
CA LYS A 70 17.30 -1.78 29.74
C LYS A 70 16.27 -2.21 30.80
N TYR A 71 14.99 -2.25 30.45
CA TYR A 71 13.95 -2.84 31.29
C TYR A 71 14.09 -4.36 31.42
N ILE A 72 14.66 -5.01 30.40
CA ILE A 72 15.00 -6.43 30.43
C ILE A 72 16.45 -6.64 30.03
N ALA A 73 17.04 -7.75 30.46
CA ALA A 73 18.33 -8.21 29.97
C ALA A 73 18.32 -9.74 29.79
N TYR A 74 18.87 -10.21 28.68
CA TYR A 74 19.10 -11.62 28.40
C TYR A 74 20.51 -11.99 28.83
N GLY A 75 20.62 -12.85 29.85
CA GLY A 75 21.91 -13.30 30.41
C GLY A 75 22.36 -14.70 29.95
N ASN A 76 21.41 -15.61 29.66
CA ASN A 76 21.66 -17.02 29.33
C ASN A 76 21.04 -17.45 27.99
N GLU A 77 20.69 -16.49 27.13
CA GLU A 77 20.04 -16.70 25.83
C GLU A 77 20.89 -16.08 24.71
N THR A 78 20.47 -16.27 23.45
CA THR A 78 21.06 -15.57 22.30
C THR A 78 21.07 -14.06 22.54
N ILE A 79 22.19 -13.42 22.19
CA ILE A 79 22.40 -11.97 22.32
C ILE A 79 21.23 -11.20 21.72
N LEU A 80 20.60 -10.37 22.55
CA LEU A 80 19.60 -9.40 22.12
C LEU A 80 20.31 -8.10 21.73
N SER A 81 20.28 -7.74 20.44
CA SER A 81 21.06 -6.61 19.90
C SER A 81 20.73 -5.27 20.54
N THR A 82 19.46 -5.02 20.83
CA THR A 82 18.96 -3.80 21.47
C THR A 82 19.53 -3.58 22.87
N GLN A 83 19.81 -4.65 23.61
CA GLN A 83 20.49 -4.59 24.90
C GLN A 83 21.88 -3.93 24.81
N TYR A 84 22.53 -4.05 23.66
CA TYR A 84 23.86 -3.50 23.38
C TYR A 84 23.82 -2.29 22.45
N ASN A 85 22.65 -1.65 22.32
CA ASN A 85 22.42 -0.45 21.51
C ASN A 85 22.72 -0.66 20.01
N TYR A 86 22.68 -1.90 19.53
CA TYR A 86 22.78 -2.20 18.11
C TYR A 86 21.40 -2.11 17.47
N LEU A 87 21.11 -0.95 16.87
CA LEU A 87 19.82 -0.59 16.28
C LEU A 87 19.62 -1.09 14.84
N GLY A 88 20.70 -1.20 14.06
CA GLY A 88 20.61 -1.54 12.64
C GLY A 88 20.04 -0.39 11.79
N ALA A 89 19.28 -0.75 10.75
CA ALA A 89 18.60 0.18 9.86
C ALA A 89 17.15 -0.27 9.67
N THR A 90 16.28 0.68 9.34
CA THR A 90 14.87 0.42 8.96
C THR A 90 14.67 0.74 7.48
N ASP A 91 13.48 0.43 6.96
CA ASP A 91 13.08 0.74 5.60
C ASP A 91 11.65 1.31 5.54
N PHE A 92 11.30 1.86 4.37
CA PHE A 92 9.99 2.48 4.15
C PHE A 92 8.96 1.54 3.51
N THR A 93 9.16 0.22 3.56
CA THR A 93 8.18 -0.78 3.10
C THR A 93 6.79 -0.57 3.70
N PRO A 94 6.60 -0.14 4.97
CA PRO A 94 5.27 0.16 5.49
C PRO A 94 4.49 1.16 4.61
N MET A 95 5.16 2.12 3.94
CA MET A 95 4.50 3.10 3.06
C MET A 95 3.84 2.49 1.82
N THR A 96 4.10 1.21 1.51
CA THR A 96 3.34 0.43 0.50
C THR A 96 1.86 0.25 0.89
N LEU A 97 1.48 0.60 2.12
CA LEU A 97 0.11 0.75 2.56
C LEU A 97 -0.65 1.83 1.78
N VAL A 98 0.01 2.94 1.41
CA VAL A 98 -0.64 4.14 0.84
C VAL A 98 -1.42 3.84 -0.45
N PRO A 99 -0.89 3.10 -1.43
CA PRO A 99 -1.65 2.67 -2.60
C PRO A 99 -2.88 1.80 -2.28
N ASN A 100 -2.79 0.92 -1.28
CA ASN A 100 -3.94 0.11 -0.85
C ASN A 100 -5.02 0.99 -0.21
N VAL A 101 -4.63 1.99 0.59
CA VAL A 101 -5.54 2.98 1.18
C VAL A 101 -6.26 3.78 0.09
N ASN A 102 -5.52 4.31 -0.88
CA ASN A 102 -6.11 5.07 -1.99
C ASN A 102 -7.09 4.21 -2.79
N SER A 103 -6.75 2.95 -3.06
CA SER A 103 -7.63 2.01 -3.76
C SER A 103 -8.88 1.67 -2.93
N MET A 104 -8.75 1.52 -1.62
CA MET A 104 -9.88 1.25 -0.71
C MET A 104 -10.88 2.40 -0.77
N LEU A 105 -10.40 3.63 -0.64
CA LEU A 105 -11.23 4.83 -0.70
C LEU A 105 -11.92 4.99 -2.06
N ALA A 106 -11.21 4.72 -3.16
CA ALA A 106 -11.80 4.76 -4.50
C ALA A 106 -12.94 3.74 -4.66
N ASN A 107 -12.79 2.52 -4.11
CA ASN A 107 -13.83 1.49 -4.18
C ASN A 107 -14.97 1.70 -3.17
N ALA A 108 -14.74 2.47 -2.11
CA ALA A 108 -15.73 2.79 -1.08
C ALA A 108 -16.58 4.03 -1.40
N ALA A 109 -16.18 4.85 -2.37
CA ALA A 109 -16.83 6.11 -2.70
C ALA A 109 -18.32 5.92 -3.03
N GLY A 110 -19.18 6.73 -2.41
CA GLY A 110 -20.64 6.68 -2.53
C GLY A 110 -21.32 5.55 -1.74
N SER A 111 -20.56 4.69 -1.06
CA SER A 111 -21.12 3.63 -0.23
C SER A 111 -21.53 4.14 1.16
N GLN A 112 -22.44 3.43 1.83
CA GLN A 112 -22.81 3.72 3.22
C GLN A 112 -21.63 3.58 4.20
N MET A 113 -20.58 2.86 3.81
CA MET A 113 -19.36 2.64 4.62
C MET A 113 -18.24 3.63 4.27
N GLU A 114 -18.46 4.59 3.36
CA GLU A 114 -17.41 5.51 2.90
C GLU A 114 -16.71 6.21 4.08
N ASN A 115 -17.47 6.74 5.04
CA ASN A 115 -16.91 7.38 6.22
C ASN A 115 -16.11 6.40 7.09
N SER A 116 -16.58 5.17 7.27
CA SER A 116 -15.83 4.14 8.01
C SER A 116 -14.48 3.84 7.38
N TYR A 117 -14.42 3.75 6.04
CA TYR A 117 -13.17 3.53 5.31
C TYR A 117 -12.27 4.77 5.30
N LYS A 118 -12.82 5.99 5.26
CA LYS A 118 -12.06 7.24 5.45
C LYS A 118 -11.43 7.31 6.84
N GLY A 119 -12.18 6.93 7.88
CA GLY A 119 -11.67 6.81 9.24
C GLY A 119 -10.51 5.83 9.33
N LEU A 120 -10.69 4.62 8.79
CA LEU A 120 -9.63 3.59 8.76
C LEU A 120 -8.39 4.06 7.99
N ALA A 121 -8.58 4.72 6.85
CA ALA A 121 -7.50 5.25 6.02
C ALA A 121 -6.66 6.26 6.80
N LYS A 122 -7.31 7.22 7.45
CA LYS A 122 -6.66 8.27 8.24
C LYS A 122 -5.95 7.69 9.46
N PHE A 123 -6.63 6.85 10.24
CA PHE A 123 -6.04 6.20 11.40
C PHE A 123 -4.83 5.33 11.03
N SER A 124 -4.94 4.51 9.98
CA SER A 124 -3.85 3.62 9.58
C SER A 124 -2.65 4.41 9.06
N ARG A 125 -2.86 5.48 8.28
CA ARG A 125 -1.75 6.35 7.86
C ARG A 125 -1.08 7.01 9.06
N ALA A 126 -1.85 7.59 9.98
CA ALA A 126 -1.32 8.18 11.21
C ALA A 126 -0.48 7.17 12.02
N PHE A 127 -0.98 5.96 12.23
CA PHE A 127 -0.28 4.89 12.94
C PHE A 127 1.04 4.52 12.24
N MET A 128 1.00 4.30 10.93
CA MET A 128 2.18 3.96 10.14
C MET A 128 3.26 5.04 10.21
N PHE A 129 2.88 6.31 10.01
CA PHE A 129 3.83 7.43 10.03
C PHE A 129 4.39 7.69 11.43
N TYR A 130 3.60 7.47 12.49
CA TYR A 130 4.07 7.58 13.86
C TYR A 130 5.25 6.65 14.13
N TYR A 131 5.13 5.35 13.82
CA TYR A 131 6.23 4.42 14.05
C TYR A 131 7.45 4.75 13.20
N LEU A 132 7.26 5.07 11.92
CA LEU A 132 8.38 5.43 11.04
C LEU A 132 9.13 6.68 11.53
N THR A 133 8.42 7.74 11.93
CA THR A 133 9.09 8.97 12.39
C THR A 133 9.74 8.78 13.76
N MET A 134 9.16 7.93 14.62
CA MET A 134 9.76 7.57 15.91
C MET A 134 11.07 6.78 15.74
N GLU A 135 11.21 6.00 14.68
CA GLU A 135 12.43 5.25 14.37
C GLU A 135 13.56 6.12 13.82
N VAL A 136 13.26 7.03 12.88
CA VAL A 136 14.32 7.73 12.10
C VAL A 136 14.22 9.25 12.02
N GLY A 137 13.24 9.87 12.66
CA GLY A 137 13.06 11.32 12.61
C GLY A 137 12.35 11.78 11.34
N ASP A 138 13.02 12.58 10.53
CA ASP A 138 12.48 13.15 9.31
C ASP A 138 12.19 12.04 8.28
N ILE A 139 11.00 12.06 7.69
CA ILE A 139 10.54 11.01 6.77
C ILE A 139 9.70 11.59 5.63
N PRO A 140 9.55 10.87 4.51
CA PRO A 140 8.52 11.18 3.53
C PRO A 140 7.12 11.19 4.14
N TYR A 141 6.39 12.29 4.01
CA TYR A 141 5.01 12.38 4.52
C TYR A 141 4.07 13.09 3.55
N SER A 142 4.26 14.39 3.31
CA SER A 142 3.36 15.27 2.54
C SER A 142 3.26 14.92 1.06
N THR A 143 4.33 14.39 0.47
CA THR A 143 4.36 13.99 -0.95
C THR A 143 4.31 12.48 -1.16
N THR A 144 3.91 11.71 -0.13
CA THR A 144 3.79 10.25 -0.24
C THR A 144 2.60 9.84 -1.13
N GLY A 145 2.75 8.71 -1.83
CA GLY A 145 1.68 8.16 -2.69
C GLY A 145 1.54 8.79 -4.07
N LEU A 146 2.47 9.67 -4.47
CA LEU A 146 2.45 10.34 -5.78
C LEU A 146 3.21 9.58 -6.89
N GLY A 147 3.77 8.40 -6.60
CA GLY A 147 4.52 7.59 -7.58
C GLY A 147 3.73 7.25 -8.83
N GLY A 148 2.44 6.94 -8.70
CA GLY A 148 1.55 6.70 -9.86
C GLY A 148 1.31 7.93 -10.75
N LYS A 149 1.68 9.13 -10.26
CA LYS A 149 1.63 10.41 -11.00
C LYS A 149 3.01 10.84 -11.51
N GLY A 150 4.03 9.99 -11.38
CA GLY A 150 5.39 10.25 -11.85
C GLY A 150 6.34 10.84 -10.80
N ASP A 151 5.85 11.18 -9.61
CA ASP A 151 6.73 11.62 -8.52
C ASP A 151 7.24 10.42 -7.71
N ILE A 152 8.45 9.98 -8.08
CA ILE A 152 9.13 8.83 -7.48
C ILE A 152 10.20 9.25 -6.45
N ARG A 153 10.28 10.54 -6.09
CA ARG A 153 11.29 11.08 -5.16
C ARG A 153 10.61 11.95 -4.11
N PRO A 154 9.90 11.33 -3.15
CA PRO A 154 9.19 12.11 -2.15
C PRO A 154 10.16 12.89 -1.27
N VAL A 155 9.75 14.09 -0.87
CA VAL A 155 10.51 14.96 0.02
C VAL A 155 10.38 14.47 1.45
N TYR A 156 11.45 14.62 2.22
CA TYR A 156 11.46 14.33 3.65
C TYR A 156 10.95 15.55 4.40
N ASP A 157 9.91 15.36 5.18
CA ASP A 157 9.38 16.39 6.06
C ASP A 157 10.03 16.28 7.44
N ALA A 158 10.24 17.43 8.07
CA ALA A 158 10.72 17.49 9.44
C ALA A 158 9.78 16.72 10.38
N GLN A 159 10.33 15.96 11.34
CA GLN A 159 9.55 15.17 12.30
C GLN A 159 8.44 15.99 12.98
N GLU A 160 8.69 17.25 13.32
CA GLU A 160 7.67 18.15 13.90
C GLU A 160 6.45 18.31 12.97
N ASN A 161 6.68 18.49 11.67
CA ASN A 161 5.60 18.63 10.69
C ASN A 161 4.88 17.29 10.45
N VAL A 162 5.61 16.18 10.49
CA VAL A 162 5.02 14.84 10.45
C VAL A 162 4.08 14.64 11.65
N PHE A 163 4.48 15.02 12.87
CA PHE A 163 3.62 14.93 14.05
C PHE A 163 2.37 15.82 13.96
N LYS A 164 2.49 17.05 13.46
CA LYS A 164 1.33 17.91 13.20
C LYS A 164 0.35 17.23 12.22
N GLY A 165 0.89 16.67 11.14
CA GLY A 165 0.09 15.91 10.18
C GLY A 165 -0.56 14.65 10.77
N ILE A 166 0.14 13.90 11.62
CA ILE A 166 -0.41 12.75 12.35
C ILE A 166 -1.60 13.18 13.22
N LEU A 167 -1.47 14.28 13.96
CA LEU A 167 -2.55 14.80 14.81
C LEU A 167 -3.77 15.22 13.97
N ASP A 168 -3.56 15.88 12.83
CA ASP A 168 -4.63 16.24 11.91
C ASP A 168 -5.30 14.99 11.31
N GLU A 169 -4.53 13.97 10.95
CA GLU A 169 -5.08 12.69 10.47
C GLU A 169 -5.90 11.97 11.53
N LEU A 170 -5.45 11.95 12.79
CA LEU A 170 -6.21 11.36 13.89
C LEU A 170 -7.50 12.12 14.17
N LYS A 171 -7.48 13.45 14.08
CA LYS A 171 -8.68 14.29 14.21
C LYS A 171 -9.68 14.03 13.08
N ASP A 172 -9.19 13.91 11.85
CA ASP A 172 -10.03 13.52 10.71
C ASP A 172 -10.60 12.12 10.90
N ALA A 173 -9.78 11.17 11.38
CA ALA A 173 -10.20 9.80 11.63
C ALA A 173 -11.35 9.73 12.64
N ASP A 174 -11.24 10.45 13.75
CA ASP A 174 -12.30 10.58 14.76
C ASP A 174 -13.59 11.12 14.13
N GLY A 175 -13.50 12.23 13.38
CA GLY A 175 -14.65 12.83 12.71
C GLY A 175 -15.33 11.90 11.70
N PHE A 176 -14.57 11.08 10.98
CA PHE A 176 -15.10 10.09 10.05
C PHE A 176 -15.71 8.88 10.75
N PHE A 177 -15.09 8.38 11.82
CA PHE A 177 -15.63 7.26 12.59
C PHE A 177 -16.92 7.62 13.32
N ALA A 178 -17.05 8.86 13.82
CA ALA A 178 -18.28 9.35 14.42
C ALA A 178 -19.49 9.34 13.45
N GLN A 179 -19.22 9.50 12.15
CA GLN A 179 -20.22 9.45 11.08
C GLN A 179 -20.23 8.09 10.34
N GLY A 180 -19.39 7.16 10.78
CA GLY A 180 -19.22 5.85 10.17
C GLY A 180 -20.17 4.82 10.77
N ILE A 181 -20.35 3.72 10.04
CA ILE A 181 -21.00 2.51 10.55
C ILE A 181 -19.96 1.42 10.77
N LYS A 182 -20.25 0.48 11.66
CA LYS A 182 -19.38 -0.69 11.86
C LYS A 182 -19.27 -1.48 10.56
N PHE A 183 -18.06 -1.64 10.04
CA PHE A 183 -17.78 -2.54 8.92
C PHE A 183 -17.31 -3.90 9.46
N ASN A 184 -17.63 -4.96 8.73
CA ASN A 184 -17.06 -6.28 8.99
C ASN A 184 -15.66 -6.26 8.39
N GLY A 185 -14.64 -6.15 9.25
CA GLY A 185 -13.23 -6.16 8.87
C GLY A 185 -12.79 -7.46 8.24
#